data_AF-G9P9A0-F1
#
_entry.id   AF-G9P9A0-F1
#
_cell.length_a   1.000
_cell.length_b   1.000
_cell.length_c   1.000
_cell.angle_alpha   90.00
_cell.angle_beta   90.00
_cell.angle_gamma   90.00
#
_symmetry.space_group_name_H-M   'P 1'
#
loop_
_entity.id
_entity.type
_entity.pdbx_description
1 polymer ?
#
loop_
_entity_poly.entity_id
_entity_poly.type
_entity_poly.pdbx_seq_one_letter_code
_entity_poly.pdbx_strand_id
1 'polypeptide(L)'
;MKSYFPEDIAIYPGRSAAHCELRRKFRKVAFDAIRKIAQEGKTVLMTTCLVDSEADIRTFEEHISIVRDTCIPIYWLNLGCDRDVLEKRVISKERREGGKSKLTDASVLRQIVEDHKLLNPRPYDYEPVRLIAESMDTKALWLPGAVDVSLLTRMANKKKNDSGVG
;
A
#
# COMPACT_ATOMS: atom_id res chain seq x y z
N MET A 1 -25.90 22.20 -16.06
CA MET A 1 -25.77 21.96 -14.61
C MET A 1 -26.24 20.53 -14.38
N LYS A 2 -25.36 19.56 -14.07
CA LYS A 2 -25.78 18.17 -13.83
C LYS A 2 -26.25 18.07 -12.38
N SER A 3 -27.55 17.86 -12.18
CA SER A 3 -28.13 17.56 -10.87
C SER A 3 -27.77 16.13 -10.51
N TYR A 4 -26.90 15.95 -9.53
CA TYR A 4 -26.61 14.64 -8.94
C TYR A 4 -27.64 14.33 -7.86
N PHE A 5 -28.24 13.15 -7.91
CA PHE A 5 -29.07 12.66 -6.81
C PHE A 5 -28.16 12.37 -5.60
N PRO A 6 -28.67 12.42 -4.35
CA PRO A 6 -27.86 12.23 -3.15
C PRO A 6 -27.05 10.92 -3.16
N GLU A 7 -27.58 9.89 -3.82
CA GLU A 7 -26.96 8.57 -3.94
C GLU A 7 -25.79 8.54 -4.94
N ASP A 8 -25.82 9.41 -5.96
CA ASP A 8 -24.75 9.52 -6.96
C ASP A 8 -23.45 10.03 -6.33
N ILE A 9 -23.54 10.84 -5.26
CA ILE A 9 -22.38 11.41 -4.53
C ILE A 9 -21.48 10.32 -3.95
N ALA A 10 -22.05 9.15 -3.62
CA ALA A 10 -21.29 8.01 -3.12
C ALA A 10 -20.57 7.25 -4.24
N ILE A 11 -21.06 7.31 -5.48
CA ILE A 11 -20.54 6.54 -6.62
C ILE A 11 -19.49 7.35 -7.41
N TYR A 12 -19.73 8.65 -7.60
CA TYR A 12 -18.76 9.50 -8.30
C TYR A 12 -17.46 9.60 -7.49
N PRO A 13 -16.30 9.27 -8.10
CA PRO A 13 -15.03 9.31 -7.41
C PRO A 13 -14.74 10.71 -6.87
N GLY A 14 -14.56 10.80 -5.56
CA GLY A 14 -14.34 12.05 -4.84
C GLY A 14 -13.89 11.81 -3.41
N ARG A 15 -13.79 12.87 -2.61
CA ARG A 15 -13.47 12.81 -1.16
C ARG A 15 -14.70 13.05 -0.28
N SER A 16 -15.91 12.81 -0.80
CA SER A 16 -17.12 12.92 0.01
C SER A 16 -17.15 11.82 1.08
N ALA A 17 -17.72 12.12 2.25
CA ALA A 17 -17.87 11.14 3.32
C ALA A 17 -18.61 9.87 2.83
N ALA A 18 -19.66 10.06 2.04
CA ALA A 18 -20.44 8.97 1.45
C ALA A 18 -19.60 8.06 0.51
N HIS A 19 -18.75 8.64 -0.34
CA HIS A 19 -17.86 7.87 -1.22
C HIS A 19 -16.81 7.10 -0.40
N CYS A 20 -16.23 7.75 0.63
CA CYS A 20 -15.28 7.11 1.53
C CYS A 20 -15.91 5.91 2.28
N GLU A 21 -17.13 6.05 2.76
CA GLU A 21 -17.88 4.97 3.41
C GLU A 21 -18.20 3.82 2.46
N LEU A 22 -18.63 4.11 1.23
CA LEU A 22 -18.89 3.09 0.22
C LEU A 22 -17.61 2.28 -0.07
N ARG A 23 -16.48 2.95 -0.29
CA ARG A 23 -15.18 2.28 -0.48
C ARG A 23 -14.79 1.42 0.73
N ARG A 24 -15.09 1.88 1.95
CA ARG A 24 -14.83 1.12 3.17
C ARG A 24 -15.64 -0.18 3.22
N LYS A 25 -16.92 -0.15 2.84
CA LYS A 25 -17.77 -1.35 2.75
C LYS A 25 -17.23 -2.35 1.72
N PHE A 26 -16.83 -1.87 0.54
CA PHE A 26 -16.20 -2.73 -0.48
C PHE A 26 -14.87 -3.33 0.00
N ARG A 27 -13.99 -2.53 0.63
CA ARG A 27 -12.74 -3.03 1.18
C ARG A 27 -12.96 -4.13 2.22
N LYS A 28 -13.96 -3.97 3.10
CA LYS A 28 -14.28 -4.99 4.11
C LYS A 28 -14.56 -6.35 3.47
N VAL A 29 -15.41 -6.39 2.45
CA VAL A 29 -15.74 -7.63 1.71
C VAL A 29 -14.48 -8.22 1.04
N ALA A 30 -13.65 -7.37 0.43
CA ALA A 30 -12.41 -7.81 -0.19
C ALA A 30 -11.41 -8.37 0.86
N PHE A 31 -11.32 -7.75 2.03
CA PHE A 31 -10.39 -8.12 3.09
C PHE A 31 -10.79 -9.45 3.74
N ASP A 32 -12.09 -9.71 3.90
CA ASP A 32 -12.59 -11.02 4.34
C ASP A 32 -12.21 -12.13 3.35
N ALA A 33 -12.27 -11.86 2.04
CA ALA A 33 -11.84 -12.82 1.02
C ALA A 33 -10.33 -13.03 1.02
N ILE A 34 -9.54 -11.94 1.14
CA ILE A 34 -8.09 -11.99 1.24
C ILE A 34 -7.64 -12.79 2.47
N ARG A 35 -8.31 -12.62 3.61
CA ARG A 35 -8.04 -13.39 4.82
C ARG A 35 -8.16 -14.90 4.58
N LYS A 36 -9.24 -15.34 3.92
CA LYS A 36 -9.44 -16.76 3.57
C LYS A 36 -8.33 -17.27 2.66
N ILE A 37 -8.00 -16.51 1.61
CA ILE A 37 -6.91 -16.83 0.68
C ILE A 37 -5.57 -16.98 1.42
N ALA A 38 -5.26 -16.08 2.35
CA ALA A 38 -4.03 -16.13 3.13
C ALA A 38 -4.02 -17.32 4.11
N GLN A 39 -5.15 -17.66 4.72
CA GLN A 39 -5.30 -18.83 5.60
C GLN A 39 -5.16 -20.16 4.84
N GLU A 40 -5.47 -20.20 3.55
CA GLU A 40 -5.17 -21.33 2.65
C GLU A 40 -3.67 -21.43 2.30
N GLY A 41 -2.81 -20.59 2.88
CA GLY A 41 -1.37 -20.59 2.66
C GLY A 41 -0.92 -19.85 1.40
N LYS A 42 -1.80 -19.12 0.73
CA LYS A 42 -1.45 -18.33 -0.47
C LYS A 42 -0.84 -16.99 -0.06
N THR A 43 0.12 -16.53 -0.85
CA THR A 43 0.71 -15.19 -0.69
C THR A 43 -0.16 -14.18 -1.44
N VAL A 44 -0.54 -13.09 -0.76
CA VAL A 44 -1.33 -12.00 -1.36
C VAL A 44 -0.47 -10.75 -1.45
N LEU A 45 -0.31 -10.22 -2.66
CA LEU A 45 0.34 -8.94 -2.90
C LEU A 45 -0.73 -7.84 -2.95
N MET A 46 -0.63 -6.88 -2.04
CA MET A 46 -1.48 -5.69 -2.02
C MET A 46 -0.64 -4.46 -2.30
N THR A 47 -1.21 -3.50 -3.03
CA THR A 47 -0.58 -2.20 -3.26
C THR A 47 -1.45 -1.11 -2.69
N THR A 48 -0.85 -0.22 -1.91
CA THR A 48 -1.51 0.94 -1.32
C THR A 48 -0.49 2.07 -1.17
N CYS A 49 -0.96 3.31 -1.12
CA CYS A 49 -0.14 4.48 -0.87
C CYS A 49 -0.73 5.17 0.36
N LEU A 50 -0.09 4.97 1.51
CA LEU A 50 -0.52 5.52 2.78
C LEU A 50 0.53 6.50 3.28
N VAL A 51 0.09 7.69 3.66
CA VAL A 51 0.93 8.71 4.28
C VAL A 51 0.75 8.68 5.80
N ASP A 52 1.69 9.29 6.53
CA ASP A 52 1.65 9.43 7.97
C ASP A 52 0.58 10.45 8.39
N SER A 53 -0.68 10.03 8.29
CA SER A 53 -1.87 10.80 8.65
C SER A 53 -2.87 9.89 9.35
N GLU A 54 -3.70 10.46 10.22
CA GLU A 54 -4.67 9.69 11.00
C GLU A 54 -5.63 8.85 10.12
N ALA A 55 -6.09 9.42 9.00
CA ALA A 55 -6.99 8.74 8.07
C ALA A 55 -6.34 7.51 7.41
N ASP A 56 -5.06 7.64 7.05
CA ASP A 56 -4.31 6.57 6.41
C ASP A 56 -3.82 5.52 7.41
N ILE A 57 -3.51 5.92 8.65
CA ILE A 57 -3.28 4.99 9.76
C ILE A 57 -4.52 4.14 10.01
N ARG A 58 -5.72 4.73 10.03
CA ARG A 58 -6.97 3.95 10.13
C ARG A 58 -7.15 2.98 8.96
N THR A 59 -6.72 3.37 7.76
CA THR A 59 -6.74 2.47 6.59
C THR A 59 -5.70 1.36 6.72
N PHE A 60 -4.53 1.64 7.30
CA PHE A 60 -3.51 0.64 7.62
C PHE A 60 -4.02 -0.38 8.63
N GLU A 61 -4.71 0.05 9.68
CA GLU A 61 -5.37 -0.83 10.66
C GLU A 61 -6.35 -1.81 10.01
N GLU A 62 -7.07 -1.38 8.97
CA GLU A 62 -7.92 -2.29 8.19
C GLU A 62 -7.07 -3.41 7.54
N HIS A 63 -5.85 -3.13 7.06
CA HIS A 63 -4.96 -4.15 6.50
C HIS A 63 -4.43 -5.09 7.59
N ILE A 64 -4.04 -4.56 8.75
CA ILE A 64 -3.62 -5.36 9.91
C ILE A 64 -4.74 -6.30 10.35
N SER A 65 -6.00 -5.85 10.28
CA SER A 65 -7.15 -6.67 10.68
C SER A 65 -7.30 -7.98 9.87
N ILE A 66 -6.73 -8.06 8.67
CA ILE A 66 -6.74 -9.27 7.82
C ILE A 66 -6.10 -10.45 8.55
N VAL A 67 -4.97 -10.21 9.22
CA VAL A 67 -4.17 -11.26 9.88
C VAL A 67 -4.32 -11.27 11.39
N ARG A 68 -5.14 -10.38 11.96
CA ARG A 68 -5.39 -10.35 13.40
C ARG A 68 -5.91 -11.72 13.85
N ASP A 69 -5.42 -12.16 15.01
CA ASP A 69 -5.70 -13.49 15.59
C ASP A 69 -5.26 -14.66 14.70
N THR A 70 -4.27 -14.46 13.84
CA THR A 70 -3.64 -15.51 13.03
C THR A 70 -2.13 -15.48 13.17
N CYS A 71 -1.46 -16.58 12.80
CA CYS A 71 0.01 -16.63 12.74
C CYS A 71 0.57 -16.11 11.39
N ILE A 72 -0.25 -15.49 10.55
CA ILE A 72 0.13 -15.06 9.21
C ILE A 72 0.90 -13.73 9.33
N PRO A 73 2.14 -13.64 8.83
CA PRO A 73 2.90 -12.39 8.87
C PRO A 73 2.40 -11.39 7.83
N ILE A 74 2.47 -10.09 8.16
CA ILE A 74 2.38 -9.00 7.19
C ILE A 74 3.77 -8.45 6.94
N TYR A 75 4.11 -8.32 5.66
CA TYR A 75 5.30 -7.62 5.19
C TYR A 75 4.87 -6.27 4.60
N TRP A 76 5.28 -5.20 5.26
CA TRP A 76 5.03 -3.83 4.82
C TRP A 76 6.30 -3.26 4.18
N LEU A 77 6.25 -3.02 2.87
CA LEU A 77 7.39 -2.55 2.10
C LEU A 77 7.13 -1.14 1.61
N ASN A 78 7.84 -0.17 2.19
CA ASN A 78 7.82 1.21 1.72
C ASN A 78 8.72 1.36 0.50
N LEU A 79 8.12 1.59 -0.66
CA LEU A 79 8.84 1.74 -1.93
C LEU A 79 9.10 3.22 -2.23
N GLY A 80 10.36 3.62 -2.08
CA GLY A 80 10.85 4.95 -2.44
C GLY A 80 11.37 5.01 -3.88
N CYS A 81 11.37 6.21 -4.44
CA CYS A 81 11.98 6.49 -5.73
C CYS A 81 12.45 7.95 -5.72
N ASP A 82 13.53 8.23 -6.46
CA ASP A 82 13.99 9.60 -6.67
C ASP A 82 12.88 10.49 -7.21
N ARG A 83 12.82 11.71 -6.67
CA ARG A 83 11.91 12.76 -7.12
C ARG A 83 12.03 12.98 -8.63
N ASP A 84 13.24 13.08 -9.16
CA ASP A 84 13.48 13.31 -10.60
C ASP A 84 12.92 12.18 -11.47
N VAL A 85 12.99 10.94 -10.99
CA VAL A 85 12.43 9.77 -11.68
C VAL A 85 10.91 9.77 -11.60
N LEU A 86 10.35 10.13 -10.44
CA LEU A 86 8.90 10.28 -10.26
C LEU A 86 8.34 11.38 -11.16
N GLU A 87 9.00 12.53 -11.24
CA GLU A 87 8.61 13.65 -12.09
C GLU A 87 8.61 13.25 -13.57
N LYS A 88 9.69 12.61 -14.05
CA LYS A 88 9.77 12.07 -15.42
C LYS A 88 8.62 11.11 -15.73
N ARG A 89 8.25 10.24 -14.78
CA ARG A 89 7.12 9.30 -14.93
C ARG A 89 5.78 10.03 -14.94
N VAL A 90 5.61 11.08 -14.15
CA VAL A 90 4.36 11.86 -14.09
C VAL A 90 4.09 12.58 -15.41
N ILE A 91 5.12 13.14 -16.04
CA ILE A 91 4.98 13.88 -17.32
C ILE A 91 5.11 12.99 -18.57
N SER A 92 5.34 11.69 -18.40
CA SER A 92 5.57 10.77 -19.51
C SER A 92 4.37 10.71 -20.46
N LYS A 93 4.63 10.45 -21.74
CA LYS A 93 3.58 10.36 -22.76
C LYS A 93 2.64 9.19 -22.44
N GLU A 94 3.20 8.05 -22.07
CA GLU A 94 2.47 6.83 -21.71
C GLU A 94 1.51 7.06 -20.54
N ARG A 95 1.90 7.90 -19.58
CA ARG A 95 1.04 8.22 -18.43
C ARG A 95 -0.07 9.19 -18.79
N ARG A 96 0.21 10.20 -19.61
CA ARG A 96 -0.76 11.20 -20.08
C ARG A 96 -1.82 10.59 -21.00
N GLU A 97 -1.42 9.65 -21.85
CA GLU A 97 -2.31 8.98 -22.81
C GLU A 97 -2.98 7.73 -22.24
N GLY A 98 -2.52 7.23 -21.07
CA GLY A 98 -3.16 6.12 -20.39
C GLY A 98 -4.51 6.54 -19.84
N GLY A 99 -5.61 6.06 -20.42
CA GLY A 99 -7.01 6.51 -20.22
C GLY A 99 -7.64 6.46 -18.81
N LYS A 100 -6.85 6.36 -17.74
CA LYS A 100 -7.28 6.61 -16.36
C LYS A 100 -6.88 8.03 -15.96
N SER A 101 -7.70 8.71 -15.15
CA SER A 101 -7.39 10.02 -14.57
C SER A 101 -6.21 9.93 -13.60
N LYS A 102 -4.98 9.91 -14.14
CA LYS A 102 -3.74 9.84 -13.39
C LYS A 102 -3.21 11.26 -13.15
N LEU A 103 -2.49 11.44 -12.04
CA LEU A 103 -1.69 12.65 -11.83
C LEU A 103 -0.66 12.80 -12.96
N THR A 104 -0.69 13.93 -13.64
CA THR A 104 0.20 14.30 -14.77
C THR A 104 0.94 15.62 -14.55
N ASP A 105 0.63 16.33 -13.46
CA ASP A 105 1.27 17.58 -13.09
C ASP A 105 2.44 17.32 -12.12
N ALA A 106 3.65 17.68 -12.56
CA ALA A 106 4.86 17.53 -11.75
C ALA A 106 4.91 18.49 -10.55
N SER A 107 4.31 19.68 -10.64
CA SER A 107 4.27 20.64 -9.52
C SER A 107 3.42 20.11 -8.37
N VAL A 108 2.26 19.53 -8.69
CA VAL A 108 1.40 18.86 -7.71
C VAL A 108 2.10 17.65 -7.10
N LEU A 109 2.85 16.87 -7.89
CA LEU A 109 3.67 15.78 -7.35
C LEU A 109 4.70 16.29 -6.33
N ARG A 110 5.44 17.35 -6.65
CA ARG A 110 6.44 17.92 -5.73
C ARG A 110 5.80 18.31 -4.41
N GLN A 111 4.69 19.02 -4.47
CA GLN A 111 3.94 19.43 -3.27
C GLN A 111 3.53 18.21 -2.44
N ILE A 112 2.99 17.16 -3.06
CA ILE A 112 2.61 15.93 -2.34
C ILE A 112 3.80 15.29 -1.63
N VAL A 113 4.95 15.18 -2.31
CA VAL A 113 6.16 14.56 -1.77
C VAL A 113 6.80 15.40 -0.66
N GLU A 114 6.70 16.72 -0.75
CA GLU A 114 7.24 17.65 0.26
C GLU A 114 6.35 17.69 1.52
N ASP A 115 5.03 17.67 1.34
CA ASP A 115 4.06 17.81 2.42
C ASP A 115 3.79 16.50 3.19
N HIS A 116 4.06 15.35 2.57
CA HIS A 116 3.66 14.07 3.12
C HIS A 116 4.81 13.08 3.20
N LYS A 117 4.85 12.32 4.29
CA LYS A 117 5.75 11.19 4.48
C LYS A 117 4.97 9.90 4.34
N LEU A 118 5.57 8.88 3.73
CA LEU A 118 4.98 7.55 3.71
C LEU A 118 4.83 7.02 5.14
N LEU A 119 3.73 6.33 5.39
CA LEU A 119 3.49 5.66 6.67
C LEU A 119 4.60 4.63 6.92
N ASN A 120 5.27 4.74 8.07
CA ASN A 120 6.30 3.80 8.50
C ASN A 120 5.88 3.15 9.83
N PRO A 121 5.11 2.06 9.79
CA PRO A 121 4.57 1.45 11.00
C PRO A 121 5.68 0.79 11.81
N ARG A 122 5.69 1.03 13.12
CA ARG A 122 6.63 0.36 14.03
C ARG A 122 6.07 -1.01 14.40
N PRO A 123 6.82 -2.11 14.22
CA PRO A 123 6.33 -3.46 14.51
C PRO A 123 5.71 -3.63 15.91
N TYR A 124 6.30 -3.02 16.93
CA TYR A 124 5.87 -3.11 18.33
C TYR A 124 4.50 -2.47 18.61
N ASP A 125 4.06 -1.54 17.76
CA ASP A 125 2.76 -0.87 17.95
C ASP A 125 1.58 -1.81 17.62
N TYR A 126 1.84 -3.01 17.07
CA TYR A 126 0.82 -3.91 16.53
C TYR A 126 0.91 -5.34 17.09
N GLU A 127 1.61 -5.56 18.21
CA GLU A 127 1.60 -6.87 18.87
C GLU A 127 0.15 -7.29 19.23
N PRO A 128 -0.25 -8.56 19.00
CA PRO A 128 0.59 -9.72 18.67
C PRO A 128 0.79 -9.96 17.15
N VAL A 129 0.40 -9.05 16.26
CA VAL A 129 0.56 -9.23 14.82
C VAL A 129 2.04 -9.24 14.44
N ARG A 130 2.46 -10.27 13.69
CA ARG A 130 3.82 -10.36 13.14
C ARG A 130 3.97 -9.42 11.94
N LEU A 131 4.26 -8.16 12.23
CA LEU A 131 4.54 -7.12 11.24
C LEU A 131 6.05 -7.01 10.98
N ILE A 132 6.46 -7.09 9.71
CA ILE A 132 7.80 -6.79 9.25
C ILE A 132 7.71 -5.56 8.36
N ALA A 133 8.29 -4.44 8.79
CA ALA A 133 8.30 -3.19 8.04
C ALA A 133 9.71 -2.90 7.52
N GLU A 134 9.84 -2.67 6.21
CA GLU A 134 11.11 -2.36 5.55
C GLU A 134 10.91 -1.22 4.54
N SER A 135 11.97 -0.48 4.26
CA SER A 135 11.99 0.56 3.22
C SER A 135 13.00 0.21 2.14
N MET A 136 12.63 0.40 0.88
CA MET A 136 13.46 0.06 -0.28
C MET A 136 13.44 1.20 -1.31
N ASP A 137 14.62 1.58 -1.78
CA ASP A 137 14.75 2.45 -2.96
C ASP A 137 14.63 1.61 -4.23
N THR A 138 13.64 1.93 -5.04
CA THR A 138 13.36 1.20 -6.28
C THR A 138 14.44 1.36 -7.34
N LYS A 139 15.38 2.30 -7.23
CA LYS A 139 16.56 2.36 -8.13
C LYS A 139 17.32 1.04 -8.21
N ALA A 140 17.44 0.33 -7.10
CA ALA A 140 18.15 -0.93 -7.03
C ALA A 140 17.50 -2.05 -7.87
N LEU A 141 16.20 -1.90 -8.21
CA LEU A 141 15.44 -2.88 -9.00
C LEU A 141 15.57 -2.71 -10.53
N TRP A 142 16.21 -1.62 -11.00
CA TRP A 142 16.31 -1.29 -12.43
C TRP A 142 17.67 -1.60 -13.04
N LEU A 143 18.61 -2.19 -12.29
CA LEU A 143 19.80 -2.79 -12.88
C LEU A 143 19.39 -4.10 -13.59
N PRO A 144 19.75 -4.33 -14.86
CA PRO A 144 19.53 -5.61 -15.50
C PRO A 144 20.16 -6.73 -14.66
N GLY A 145 19.32 -7.66 -14.14
CA GLY A 145 19.76 -8.76 -13.27
C GLY A 145 19.61 -8.52 -11.76
N ALA A 146 19.17 -7.34 -11.31
CA ALA A 146 18.95 -7.05 -9.89
C ALA A 146 17.48 -7.27 -9.49
N VAL A 147 17.06 -8.54 -9.47
CA VAL A 147 16.10 -8.92 -8.42
C VAL A 147 16.97 -9.11 -7.20
N ASP A 148 16.97 -8.16 -6.26
CA ASP A 148 17.61 -8.37 -4.97
C ASP A 148 16.80 -9.41 -4.18
N VAL A 149 17.00 -10.68 -4.54
CA VAL A 149 16.46 -11.84 -3.82
C VAL A 149 17.05 -11.90 -2.41
N SER A 150 18.10 -11.14 -2.06
CA SER A 150 18.64 -11.14 -0.71
C SER A 150 17.62 -10.63 0.31
N LEU A 151 16.68 -9.76 -0.07
CA LEU A 151 15.55 -9.35 0.78
C LEU A 151 14.56 -10.51 0.98
N LEU A 152 14.16 -11.20 -0.10
CA LEU A 152 13.33 -12.41 -0.01
C LEU A 152 14.03 -13.52 0.80
N THR A 153 15.34 -13.66 0.66
CA THR A 153 16.18 -14.61 1.41
C THR A 153 16.34 -14.19 2.87
N ARG A 154 16.47 -12.89 3.18
CA ARG A 154 16.47 -12.37 4.57
C ARG A 154 15.12 -12.56 5.25
N MET A 155 14.02 -12.31 4.52
CA MET A 155 12.66 -12.56 4.99
C MET A 155 12.40 -14.07 5.20
N ALA A 156 12.90 -14.93 4.30
CA ALA A 156 12.84 -16.39 4.44
C ALA A 156 13.73 -16.93 5.57
N ASN A 157 14.89 -16.31 5.83
CA ASN A 157 15.80 -16.72 6.90
C ASN A 157 15.34 -16.24 8.28
N LYS A 158 14.66 -15.08 8.37
CA LYS A 158 14.00 -14.65 9.62
C LYS A 158 12.87 -15.62 10.03
N LYS A 159 12.22 -16.27 9.04
CA LYS A 159 11.28 -17.38 9.30
C LYS A 159 11.94 -18.58 9.98
N LYS A 160 13.21 -18.89 9.70
CA LYS A 160 13.94 -20.03 10.30
C LYS A 160 14.44 -19.76 11.72
N ASN A 161 14.88 -18.53 12.01
CA ASN A 161 15.38 -18.19 13.34
C ASN A 161 14.26 -18.00 14.37
N ASP A 162 13.06 -17.55 13.95
CA ASP A 162 11.91 -17.40 14.83
C ASP A 162 11.14 -18.72 15.05
N SER A 163 11.46 -19.78 14.30
CA SER A 163 10.80 -21.09 14.42
C SER A 163 11.46 -22.06 15.40
N GLY A 164 12.55 -21.69 16.07
CA GLY A 164 13.11 -22.46 17.20
C GLY A 164 13.08 -23.97 17.00
N VAL A 165 13.73 -24.48 15.95
CA VAL A 165 14.06 -25.90 15.84
C VAL A 165 15.57 -25.98 15.73
N GLY A 166 16.19 -26.28 16.87
CA GLY A 166 17.48 -26.97 16.90
C GLY A 166 17.31 -28.41 16.45
#